data_AF-A0AAU6JDQ2-F1
#
_entry.id   AF-A0AAU6JDQ2-F1
#
_cell.length_a   1.000
_cell.length_b   1.000
_cell.length_c   1.000
_cell.angle_alpha   90.00
_cell.angle_beta   90.00
_cell.angle_gamma   90.00
#
_symmetry.space_group_name_H-M   'P 1'
#
loop_
_entity.id
_entity.type
_entity.pdbx_description
1 polymer ?
#
loop_
_entity_poly.entity_id
_entity_poly.type
_entity_poly.pdbx_seq_one_letter_code
_entity_poly.pdbx_strand_id
1 'polypeptide(L)'
;MEQPTGIEEIEERVALVDEAVRPIAERPVDISDPDWVTGMRQGPAPMDEAGVRAEAESVLRALIAVYAQGDEALRASVRGLFSRYTSFRWATHLPVEPTPEGFRQRLLHMSAVDQGSDTRDELLSLRDLCADARTAGIDLGPILREVAELSSREDKYGMGSMHDILRGAART
;
A
#
# COMPACT_ATOMS: atom_id res chain seq x y z
N MET A 1 18.84 -3.94 16.23
CA MET A 1 18.77 -3.56 14.81
C MET A 1 18.35 -2.12 14.76
N GLU A 2 19.28 -1.24 14.39
CA GLU A 2 18.97 0.17 14.14
C GLU A 2 18.01 0.24 12.95
N GLN A 3 16.97 1.07 13.05
CA GLN A 3 16.09 1.31 11.91
C GLN A 3 16.87 2.15 10.88
N PRO A 4 16.72 1.89 9.57
CA PRO A 4 17.34 2.72 8.55
C PRO A 4 16.91 4.18 8.75
N THR A 5 17.87 5.10 8.84
CA THR A 5 17.61 6.49 9.23
C THR A 5 17.49 7.45 8.05
N GLY A 6 17.87 7.02 6.83
CA GLY A 6 17.77 7.78 5.59
C GLY A 6 16.82 7.14 4.57
N ILE A 7 16.13 7.96 3.79
CA ILE A 7 15.23 7.48 2.73
C ILE A 7 15.99 6.75 1.61
N GLU A 8 17.27 7.07 1.39
CA GLU A 8 18.12 6.38 0.41
C GLU A 8 18.37 4.91 0.81
N GLU A 9 18.65 4.64 2.09
CA GLU A 9 18.85 3.27 2.59
C GLU A 9 17.55 2.45 2.47
N ILE A 10 16.40 3.09 2.69
CA ILE A 10 15.11 2.45 2.47
C ILE A 10 14.90 2.15 0.99
N GLU A 11 15.25 3.07 0.09
CA GLU A 11 15.16 2.87 -1.36
C GLU A 11 16.01 1.69 -1.84
N GLU A 12 17.24 1.52 -1.35
CA GLU A 12 18.08 0.37 -1.71
C GLU A 12 17.40 -0.95 -1.33
N ARG A 13 16.79 -1.02 -0.14
CA ARG A 13 16.07 -2.22 0.30
C ARG A 13 14.78 -2.44 -0.48
N VAL A 14 14.06 -1.38 -0.84
CA VAL A 14 12.90 -1.45 -1.76
C VAL A 14 13.33 -2.04 -3.09
N ALA A 15 14.44 -1.58 -3.67
CA ALA A 15 14.95 -2.05 -4.95
C ALA A 15 15.31 -3.55 -4.90
N LEU A 16 15.93 -4.02 -3.81
CA LEU A 16 16.24 -5.44 -3.63
C LEU A 16 14.98 -6.31 -3.59
N VAL A 17 13.94 -5.87 -2.87
CA VAL A 17 12.67 -6.60 -2.81
C VAL A 17 11.94 -6.56 -4.17
N ASP A 18 11.94 -5.41 -4.85
CA ASP A 18 11.36 -5.27 -6.19
C ASP A 18 11.99 -6.25 -7.19
N GLU A 19 13.32 -6.28 -7.27
CA GLU A 19 14.08 -7.20 -8.12
C GLU A 19 13.76 -8.67 -7.79
N ALA A 20 13.68 -9.03 -6.51
CA ALA A 20 13.41 -10.39 -6.08
C ALA A 20 12.01 -10.88 -6.49
N VAL A 21 11.00 -10.00 -6.44
CA VAL A 21 9.60 -10.36 -6.74
C VAL A 21 9.25 -10.17 -8.22
N ARG A 22 10.02 -9.39 -8.97
CA ARG A 22 9.76 -9.09 -10.38
C ARG A 22 9.48 -10.32 -11.26
N PRO A 23 10.25 -11.43 -11.20
CA PRO A 23 9.98 -12.60 -12.04
C PRO A 23 8.62 -13.26 -11.77
N ILE A 24 8.06 -13.05 -10.58
CA ILE A 24 6.73 -13.52 -10.19
C ILE A 24 5.67 -12.54 -10.68
N ALA A 25 5.91 -11.24 -10.49
CA ALA A 25 5.00 -10.18 -10.92
C ALA A 25 4.81 -10.15 -12.44
N GLU A 26 5.87 -10.44 -13.21
CA GLU A 26 5.86 -10.44 -14.68
C GLU A 26 5.47 -11.80 -15.28
N ARG A 27 5.21 -12.82 -14.43
CA ARG A 27 4.84 -14.15 -14.90
C ARG A 27 3.50 -14.09 -15.63
N PRO A 28 3.43 -14.48 -16.92
CA PRO A 28 2.16 -14.54 -17.63
C PRO A 28 1.23 -15.57 -16.98
N VAL A 29 -0.04 -15.20 -16.85
CA VAL A 29 -1.10 -16.13 -16.45
C VAL A 29 -1.59 -16.84 -17.69
N ASP A 30 -1.52 -18.17 -17.71
CA ASP A 30 -2.12 -18.97 -18.78
C ASP A 30 -3.64 -19.02 -18.60
N ILE A 31 -4.35 -18.08 -19.24
CA ILE A 31 -5.82 -18.00 -19.18
C ILE A 31 -6.51 -19.15 -19.93
N SER A 32 -5.76 -19.98 -20.68
CA SER A 32 -6.32 -21.14 -21.37
C SER A 32 -6.37 -22.39 -20.50
N ASP A 33 -5.63 -22.41 -19.38
CA ASP A 33 -5.73 -23.44 -18.36
C ASP A 33 -7.10 -23.32 -17.65
N PRO A 34 -8.00 -24.31 -17.72
CA PRO A 34 -9.31 -24.23 -17.07
C PRO A 34 -9.23 -24.01 -15.55
N ASP A 35 -8.10 -24.32 -14.91
CA ASP A 35 -7.86 -24.16 -13.48
C ASP A 35 -7.04 -22.91 -13.12
N TRP A 36 -6.77 -22.00 -14.08
CA TRP A 36 -5.89 -20.84 -13.87
C TRP A 36 -6.30 -19.96 -12.68
N VAL A 37 -7.62 -19.79 -12.45
CA VAL A 37 -8.16 -19.01 -11.33
C VAL A 37 -7.84 -19.68 -9.99
N THR A 38 -7.97 -21.01 -9.94
CA THR A 38 -7.69 -21.79 -8.73
C THR A 38 -6.20 -21.76 -8.43
N GLY A 39 -5.36 -21.96 -9.46
CA GLY A 39 -3.90 -21.87 -9.34
C GLY A 39 -3.44 -20.50 -8.84
N MET A 40 -4.02 -19.42 -9.36
CA MET A 40 -3.70 -18.05 -8.91
C MET A 40 -4.11 -17.82 -7.44
N ARG A 41 -5.26 -18.33 -7.01
CA ARG A 41 -5.76 -18.11 -5.63
C ARG A 41 -5.07 -18.98 -4.59
N GLN A 42 -4.62 -20.17 -4.96
CA GLN A 42 -4.01 -21.15 -4.05
C GLN A 42 -2.48 -21.14 -4.10
N GLY A 43 -1.88 -20.43 -5.05
CA GLY A 43 -0.44 -20.25 -5.14
C GLY A 43 0.15 -19.59 -3.88
N PRO A 44 1.45 -19.77 -3.63
CA PRO A 44 2.14 -19.07 -2.56
C PRO A 44 2.00 -17.56 -2.76
N ALA A 45 1.93 -16.81 -1.65
CA ALA A 45 1.99 -15.36 -1.78
C ALA A 45 3.32 -14.95 -2.42
N PRO A 46 3.36 -13.91 -3.28
CA PRO A 46 4.57 -13.57 -4.04
C PRO A 46 5.81 -13.35 -3.18
N MET A 47 5.64 -12.73 -2.00
CA MET A 47 6.73 -12.51 -1.06
C MET A 47 7.25 -13.78 -0.38
N ASP A 48 6.41 -14.81 -0.23
CA ASP A 48 6.82 -16.13 0.28
C ASP A 48 7.58 -16.90 -0.79
N GLU A 49 7.07 -16.89 -2.04
CA GLU A 49 7.73 -17.53 -3.18
C GLU A 49 9.12 -16.93 -3.43
N ALA A 50 9.26 -15.61 -3.32
CA ALA A 50 10.55 -14.93 -3.43
C ALA A 50 11.44 -15.05 -2.18
N GLY A 51 10.92 -15.57 -1.06
CA GLY A 51 11.67 -15.68 0.19
C GLY A 51 12.02 -14.35 0.87
N VAL A 52 11.29 -13.27 0.56
CA VAL A 52 11.58 -11.90 1.02
C VAL A 52 10.52 -11.32 1.96
N ARG A 53 9.51 -12.10 2.40
CA ARG A 53 8.40 -11.60 3.24
C ARG A 53 8.85 -10.72 4.41
N ALA A 54 9.76 -11.21 5.24
CA ALA A 54 10.20 -10.49 6.44
C ALA A 54 10.86 -9.14 6.09
N GLU A 55 11.66 -9.12 5.03
CA GLU A 55 12.35 -7.93 4.55
C GLU A 55 11.37 -6.94 3.93
N ALA A 56 10.45 -7.42 3.10
CA ALA A 56 9.40 -6.62 2.47
C ALA A 56 8.48 -5.96 3.50
N GLU A 57 8.03 -6.70 4.52
CA GLU A 57 7.22 -6.15 5.61
C GLU A 57 8.00 -5.13 6.44
N SER A 58 9.29 -5.38 6.70
CA SER A 58 10.17 -4.44 7.41
C SER A 58 10.34 -3.12 6.66
N VAL A 59 10.66 -3.19 5.36
CA VAL A 59 10.81 -2.03 4.48
C VAL A 59 9.51 -1.24 4.36
N LEU A 60 8.38 -1.94 4.17
CA LEU A 60 7.09 -1.29 4.05
C LEU A 60 6.71 -0.52 5.32
N ARG A 61 6.99 -1.09 6.51
CA ARG A 61 6.79 -0.38 7.78
C ARG A 61 7.69 0.85 7.89
N ALA A 62 8.94 0.76 7.45
CA ALA A 62 9.85 1.91 7.44
C ALA A 62 9.36 3.02 6.51
N LEU A 63 8.91 2.69 5.29
CA LEU A 63 8.32 3.66 4.36
C LEU A 63 7.09 4.36 4.94
N ILE A 64 6.19 3.60 5.56
CA ILE A 64 4.98 4.16 6.19
C ILE A 64 5.34 5.08 7.35
N ALA A 65 6.36 4.73 8.15
CA ALA A 65 6.85 5.57 9.23
C ALA A 65 7.44 6.89 8.71
N VAL A 66 8.27 6.83 7.65
CA VAL A 66 8.82 8.02 6.97
C VAL A 66 7.70 8.88 6.38
N TYR A 67 6.71 8.27 5.73
CA TYR A 67 5.56 8.98 5.16
C TYR A 67 4.73 9.71 6.22
N ALA A 68 4.49 9.05 7.35
CA ALA A 68 3.69 9.61 8.44
C ALA A 68 4.40 10.80 9.13
N GLN A 69 5.71 10.69 9.35
CA GLN A 69 6.50 11.66 10.12
C GLN A 69 7.15 12.75 9.26
N GLY A 70 7.38 12.46 7.98
CA GLY A 70 8.08 13.34 7.06
C GLY A 70 7.28 14.60 6.69
N ASP A 71 7.96 15.57 6.11
CA ASP A 71 7.32 16.71 5.46
C ASP A 71 6.79 16.33 4.07
N GLU A 72 6.25 17.32 3.34
CA GLU A 72 5.70 17.07 2.01
C GLU A 72 6.76 16.58 1.01
N ALA A 73 8.02 17.00 1.15
CA ALA A 73 9.10 16.55 0.28
C ALA A 73 9.40 15.07 0.50
N LEU A 74 9.49 14.63 1.76
CA LEU A 74 9.66 13.21 2.09
C LEU A 74 8.46 12.37 1.65
N ARG A 75 7.23 12.86 1.83
CA ARG A 75 6.02 12.18 1.35
C ARG A 75 6.01 12.02 -0.16
N ALA A 76 6.40 13.07 -0.89
CA ALA A 76 6.54 13.01 -2.35
C ALA A 76 7.60 11.99 -2.78
N SER A 77 8.75 11.92 -2.08
CA SER A 77 9.78 10.91 -2.34
C SER A 77 9.27 9.49 -2.12
N VAL A 78 8.54 9.23 -1.02
CA VAL A 78 7.92 7.91 -0.76
C VAL A 78 6.91 7.54 -1.86
N ARG A 79 6.03 8.45 -2.27
CA ARG A 79 5.11 8.23 -3.41
C ARG A 79 5.89 7.92 -4.69
N GLY A 80 7.02 8.61 -4.91
CA GLY A 80 7.95 8.35 -6.01
C GLY A 80 8.53 6.93 -5.99
N LEU A 81 8.86 6.39 -4.81
CA LEU A 81 9.34 5.00 -4.69
C LEU A 81 8.27 3.99 -5.10
N PHE A 82 7.03 4.12 -4.60
CA PHE A 82 5.92 3.25 -5.01
C PHE A 82 5.59 3.37 -6.50
N SER A 83 5.82 4.54 -7.10
CA SER A 83 5.63 4.73 -8.54
C SER A 83 6.75 4.09 -9.38
N ARG A 84 7.99 4.00 -8.87
CA ARG A 84 9.14 3.42 -9.59
C ARG A 84 9.22 1.91 -9.45
N TYR A 85 9.05 1.40 -8.22
CA TYR A 85 9.22 0.00 -7.88
C TYR A 85 7.87 -0.73 -7.89
N THR A 86 7.38 -0.99 -9.10
CA THR A 86 6.02 -1.48 -9.32
C THR A 86 5.80 -2.92 -8.85
N SER A 87 6.83 -3.77 -8.90
CA SER A 87 6.75 -5.16 -8.43
C SER A 87 6.72 -5.20 -6.90
N PHE A 88 7.50 -4.35 -6.24
CA PHE A 88 7.39 -4.12 -4.79
C PHE A 88 6.00 -3.62 -4.41
N ARG A 89 5.50 -2.57 -5.07
CA ARG A 89 4.15 -2.03 -4.81
C ARG A 89 3.06 -3.10 -4.98
N TRP A 90 3.16 -3.92 -6.04
CA TRP A 90 2.19 -4.96 -6.34
C TRP A 90 2.20 -6.08 -5.29
N ALA A 91 3.37 -6.50 -4.83
CA ALA A 91 3.52 -7.65 -3.94
C ALA A 91 3.30 -7.32 -2.46
N THR A 92 3.64 -6.11 -2.04
CA THR A 92 3.72 -5.78 -0.61
C THR A 92 2.39 -5.34 -0.03
N HIS A 93 2.03 -5.94 1.09
CA HIS A 93 0.91 -5.51 1.92
C HIS A 93 1.23 -5.78 3.38
N LEU A 94 0.80 -4.90 4.28
CA LEU A 94 0.79 -5.21 5.71
C LEU A 94 -0.46 -6.03 6.05
N PRO A 95 -0.36 -7.01 6.97
CA PRO A 95 -1.53 -7.61 7.60
C PRO A 95 -2.42 -6.53 8.22
N VAL A 96 -3.73 -6.64 8.01
CA VAL A 96 -4.69 -5.72 8.63
C VAL A 96 -5.03 -6.25 10.01
N GLU A 97 -4.54 -5.57 11.04
CA GLU A 97 -5.01 -5.79 12.40
C GLU A 97 -6.34 -5.04 12.58
N PRO A 98 -7.38 -5.65 13.17
CA PRO A 98 -8.68 -5.02 13.40
C PRO A 98 -8.61 -4.07 14.61
N THR A 99 -7.68 -3.12 14.57
CA THR A 99 -7.42 -2.11 15.59
C THR A 99 -7.36 -0.73 14.95
N PRO A 100 -7.57 0.37 15.71
CA PRO A 100 -7.44 1.73 15.18
C PRO A 100 -6.08 1.99 14.52
N GLU A 101 -5.00 1.50 15.11
CA GLU A 101 -3.65 1.67 14.54
C GLU A 101 -3.45 0.81 13.28
N GLY A 102 -3.99 -0.42 13.24
CA GLY A 102 -3.95 -1.25 12.04
C GLY A 102 -4.70 -0.60 10.87
N PHE A 103 -5.89 -0.05 11.13
CA PHE A 103 -6.65 0.73 10.14
C PHE A 103 -5.87 1.96 9.67
N ARG A 104 -5.27 2.71 10.59
CA ARG A 104 -4.43 3.88 10.29
C ARG A 104 -3.22 3.51 9.42
N GLN A 105 -2.48 2.46 9.75
CA GLN A 105 -1.34 1.99 8.96
C GLN A 105 -1.75 1.59 7.55
N ARG A 106 -2.90 0.92 7.40
CA ARG A 106 -3.41 0.56 6.08
C ARG A 106 -3.80 1.78 5.25
N LEU A 107 -4.43 2.79 5.86
CA LEU A 107 -4.73 4.05 5.18
C LEU A 107 -3.48 4.84 4.79
N LEU A 108 -2.45 4.87 5.66
CA LEU A 108 -1.17 5.49 5.33
C LEU A 108 -0.48 4.80 4.16
N HIS A 109 -0.52 3.46 4.10
CA HIS A 109 0.00 2.71 2.96
C HIS A 109 -0.74 3.08 1.67
N MET A 110 -2.08 3.03 1.68
CA MET A 110 -2.93 3.41 0.55
C MET A 110 -2.66 4.86 0.09
N SER A 111 -2.52 5.78 1.05
CA SER A 111 -2.17 7.19 0.80
C SER A 111 -0.79 7.35 0.15
N ALA A 112 0.21 6.57 0.60
CA ALA A 112 1.56 6.59 0.07
C ALA A 112 1.68 5.92 -1.32
N VAL A 113 0.82 4.96 -1.64
CA VAL A 113 0.70 4.39 -2.99
C VAL A 113 0.07 5.37 -3.97
N ASP A 114 -0.84 6.20 -3.48
CA ASP A 114 -1.42 7.36 -4.17
C ASP A 114 -2.10 7.01 -5.50
N GLN A 115 -3.24 6.32 -5.38
CA GLN A 115 -4.16 5.89 -6.47
C GLN A 115 -3.69 4.71 -7.32
N GLY A 116 -2.52 4.13 -7.03
CA GLY A 116 -2.06 2.89 -7.65
C GLY A 116 -2.01 2.97 -9.18
N SER A 117 -2.43 1.90 -9.85
CA SER A 117 -2.59 1.84 -11.32
C SER A 117 -4.03 1.98 -11.79
N ASP A 118 -5.02 1.77 -10.91
CA ASP A 118 -6.45 1.95 -11.19
C ASP A 118 -7.14 2.49 -9.92
N THR A 119 -7.64 3.73 -10.00
CA THR A 119 -8.31 4.37 -8.87
C THR A 119 -9.59 3.65 -8.44
N ARG A 120 -10.22 2.87 -9.33
CA ARG A 120 -11.44 2.11 -8.99
C ARG A 120 -11.14 0.97 -8.03
N ASP A 121 -10.02 0.28 -8.22
CA ASP A 121 -9.57 -0.78 -7.32
C ASP A 121 -9.20 -0.21 -5.95
N GLU A 122 -8.62 1.00 -5.92
CA GLU A 122 -8.30 1.71 -4.68
C GLU A 122 -9.59 2.11 -3.92
N LEU A 123 -10.60 2.63 -4.62
CA LEU A 123 -11.89 2.98 -4.03
C LEU A 123 -12.62 1.76 -3.48
N LEU A 124 -12.58 0.61 -4.17
CA LEU A 124 -13.12 -0.65 -3.67
C LEU A 124 -12.37 -1.12 -2.42
N SER A 125 -11.04 -1.08 -2.46
CA SER A 125 -10.19 -1.43 -1.31
C SER A 125 -10.45 -0.54 -0.09
N LEU A 126 -10.64 0.76 -0.28
CA LEU A 126 -11.00 1.70 0.78
C LEU A 126 -12.39 1.39 1.36
N ARG A 127 -13.37 1.10 0.50
CA ARG A 127 -14.73 0.76 0.94
C ARG A 127 -14.70 -0.49 1.83
N ASP A 128 -14.01 -1.54 1.39
CA ASP A 128 -13.96 -2.81 2.11
C ASP A 128 -13.20 -2.64 3.44
N LEU A 129 -12.08 -1.91 3.43
CA LEU A 129 -11.35 -1.56 4.66
C LEU A 129 -12.21 -0.79 5.66
N CYS A 130 -12.99 0.19 5.21
CA CYS A 130 -13.92 0.92 6.07
C CYS A 130 -15.06 0.03 6.59
N ALA A 131 -15.55 -0.94 5.79
CA ALA A 131 -16.57 -1.88 6.24
C ALA A 131 -16.04 -2.82 7.34
N ASP A 132 -14.83 -3.34 7.17
CA ASP A 132 -14.16 -4.18 8.16
C ASP A 132 -13.91 -3.41 9.46
N ALA A 133 -13.41 -2.17 9.35
CA ALA A 133 -13.13 -1.33 10.52
C ALA A 133 -14.42 -0.93 11.28
N ARG A 134 -15.53 -0.66 10.58
CA ARG A 134 -16.85 -0.47 11.22
C ARG A 134 -17.30 -1.72 11.96
N THR A 135 -17.12 -2.90 11.35
CA THR A 135 -17.46 -4.18 11.97
C THR A 135 -16.65 -4.42 13.24
N ALA A 136 -15.40 -3.97 13.28
CA ALA A 136 -14.53 -3.98 14.45
C ALA A 136 -14.83 -2.87 15.49
N GLY A 137 -15.81 -1.99 15.24
CA GLY A 137 -16.17 -0.90 16.15
C GLY A 137 -15.19 0.27 16.18
N ILE A 138 -14.38 0.43 15.14
CA ILE A 138 -13.38 1.52 15.03
C ILE A 138 -14.08 2.82 14.61
N ASP A 139 -13.79 3.92 15.32
CA ASP A 139 -14.21 5.26 14.89
C ASP A 139 -13.33 5.74 13.72
N LEU A 140 -13.89 5.64 12.51
CA LEU A 140 -13.15 5.92 11.27
C LEU A 140 -12.88 7.41 11.06
N GLY A 141 -13.81 8.26 11.47
CA GLY A 141 -13.86 9.66 11.06
C GLY A 141 -12.59 10.44 11.40
N PRO A 142 -12.07 10.37 12.64
CA PRO A 142 -10.80 11.00 13.01
C PRO A 142 -9.62 10.50 12.18
N ILE A 143 -9.50 9.18 11.99
CA ILE A 143 -8.35 8.56 11.32
C ILE A 143 -8.35 8.89 9.83
N LEU A 144 -9.50 8.81 9.17
CA LEU A 144 -9.64 9.19 7.75
C LEU A 144 -9.29 10.67 7.52
N ARG A 145 -9.72 11.57 8.42
CA ARG A 145 -9.37 13.00 8.35
C ARG A 145 -7.88 13.23 8.57
N GLU A 146 -7.29 12.56 9.54
CA GLU A 146 -5.85 12.64 9.80
C GLU A 146 -5.06 12.25 8.55
N VAL A 147 -5.31 11.05 8.00
CA VAL A 147 -4.56 10.57 6.83
C VAL A 147 -4.86 11.38 5.58
N ALA A 148 -6.07 11.91 5.42
CA ALA A 148 -6.39 12.84 4.33
C ALA A 148 -5.46 14.05 4.31
N GLU A 149 -5.15 14.65 5.47
CA GLU A 149 -4.24 15.82 5.53
C GLU A 149 -2.78 15.49 5.15
N LEU A 150 -2.38 14.22 5.20
CA LEU A 150 -1.07 13.75 4.76
C LEU A 150 -1.04 13.37 3.28
N SER A 151 -2.21 13.20 2.67
CA SER A 151 -2.38 12.63 1.33
C SER A 151 -2.14 13.65 0.22
N SER A 152 -1.73 13.15 -0.94
CA SER A 152 -1.59 13.96 -2.15
C SER A 152 -2.90 14.67 -2.51
N ARG A 153 -2.77 15.89 -3.01
CA ARG A 153 -3.85 16.70 -3.58
C ARG A 153 -3.93 16.61 -5.10
N GLU A 154 -3.07 15.79 -5.72
CA GLU A 154 -3.08 15.58 -7.17
C GLU A 154 -4.22 14.65 -7.56
N ASP A 155 -4.95 15.01 -8.62
CA ASP A 155 -5.96 14.17 -9.25
C ASP A 155 -5.38 13.55 -10.52
N LYS A 156 -4.82 12.34 -10.40
CA LYS A 156 -4.07 11.70 -11.49
C LYS A 156 -4.97 11.18 -12.60
N TYR A 157 -6.20 10.81 -12.26
CA TYR A 157 -7.10 10.05 -13.12
C TYR A 157 -8.50 10.66 -13.28
N GLY A 158 -8.72 11.87 -12.76
CA GLY A 158 -10.00 12.59 -12.87
C GLY A 158 -11.08 12.08 -11.92
N MET A 159 -10.70 11.35 -10.87
CA MET A 159 -11.62 10.77 -9.87
C MET A 159 -11.48 11.46 -8.50
N GLY A 160 -10.79 12.60 -8.45
CA GLY A 160 -10.43 13.31 -7.23
C GLY A 160 -9.09 12.85 -6.67
N SER A 161 -8.48 13.68 -5.82
CA SER A 161 -7.20 13.36 -5.17
C SER A 161 -7.35 12.36 -4.01
N MET A 162 -6.27 11.71 -3.57
CA MET A 162 -6.33 10.88 -2.36
C MET A 162 -6.78 11.67 -1.13
N HIS A 163 -6.40 12.94 -1.02
CA HIS A 163 -6.92 13.85 0.00
C HIS A 163 -8.45 13.93 -0.02
N ASP A 164 -9.03 14.19 -1.20
CA ASP A 164 -10.48 14.38 -1.35
C ASP A 164 -11.26 13.07 -1.16
N ILE A 165 -10.72 11.96 -1.67
CA ILE A 165 -11.31 10.62 -1.51
C ILE A 165 -11.43 10.26 -0.02
N LEU A 166 -10.34 10.37 0.75
CA LEU A 166 -10.35 10.06 2.17
C LEU A 166 -11.22 11.03 2.98
N ARG A 167 -11.19 12.33 2.63
CA ARG A 167 -12.03 13.35 3.27
C ARG A 167 -13.52 13.11 2.97
N GLY A 168 -13.85 12.59 1.79
CA GLY A 168 -15.19 12.17 1.41
C GLY A 168 -15.66 10.98 2.24
N ALA A 169 -14.83 9.94 2.36
CA ALA A 169 -15.11 8.76 3.16
C ALA A 169 -15.31 9.08 4.67
N ALA A 170 -14.65 10.12 5.19
CA ALA A 170 -14.84 10.56 6.57
C ALA A 170 -16.22 11.17 6.87
N ARG A 171 -17.05 11.44 5.84
CA ARG A 171 -18.39 12.03 5.97
C ARG A 171 -19.52 10.99 5.94
N THR A 172 -19.20 9.72 5.67
CA THR A 172 -20.15 8.60 5.49
C THR A 172 -20.11 7.61 6.64
#